data_AF-A0A494Y886-F1
#
_entry.id   AF-A0A494Y886-F1
#
_cell.length_a   1.000
_cell.length_b   1.000
_cell.length_c   1.000
_cell.angle_alpha   90.00
_cell.angle_beta   90.00
_cell.angle_gamma   90.00
#
_symmetry.space_group_name_H-M   'P 1'
#
loop_
_entity.id
_entity.type
_entity.pdbx_description
1 polymer ?
#
loop_
_entity_poly.entity_id
_entity_poly.type
_entity_poly.pdbx_seq_one_letter_code
_entity_poly.pdbx_strand_id
1 'polypeptide(L)'
;MSTIVYLPGAAAATGDAQAGDTSVASAASASGTSTKGTTTNAAAAPSSLASSMDAEQKTLLSTLENIDLGQDPAKAEVLKHWVRRVSEDRDISRMLKDNAGKPPFATASIYIDGMLRITPDERTALFALSADAHAAAPKTCVPVAQMIFANSTAVGAMSAADLGQFFDVVYDMLKQSAIDVPIATITPEQRAQGQQAVNQHAQDLLKNDPQSADAIALAAVDPYSATPESRCLIQAMGNRALLATPEPYRDWAIIAQFEQIKTSLAAMSHLGVHAAKPAQSAPQR
;
A
#
# COMPACT_ATOMS: atom_id res chain seq x y z
N MET A 1 -17.07 -11.18 -29.95
CA MET A 1 -16.07 -11.82 -29.06
C MET A 1 -15.70 -10.79 -28.02
N SER A 2 -16.18 -10.93 -26.78
CA SER A 2 -15.86 -9.99 -25.70
C SER A 2 -14.57 -10.42 -25.03
N THR A 3 -13.48 -9.70 -25.30
CA THR A 3 -12.23 -9.85 -24.55
C THR A 3 -12.45 -9.33 -23.15
N ILE A 4 -12.40 -10.23 -22.15
CA ILE A 4 -12.43 -9.84 -20.74
C ILE A 4 -11.08 -9.19 -20.45
N VAL A 5 -11.07 -7.87 -20.26
CA VAL A 5 -9.90 -7.15 -19.78
C VAL A 5 -9.75 -7.49 -18.31
N TYR A 6 -8.77 -8.34 -18.02
CA TYR A 6 -8.44 -8.73 -16.66
C TYR A 6 -7.65 -7.57 -16.03
N LEU A 7 -8.31 -6.80 -15.18
CA LEU A 7 -7.64 -5.82 -14.35
C LEU A 7 -6.66 -6.55 -13.42
N PRO A 8 -5.40 -6.11 -13.28
CA PRO A 8 -4.41 -6.68 -12.39
C PRO A 8 -4.70 -6.32 -10.93
N GLY A 9 -5.88 -6.69 -10.45
CA GLY A 9 -6.13 -7.14 -9.08
C GLY A 9 -6.44 -8.65 -9.04
N ALA A 10 -6.56 -9.29 -10.22
CA ALA A 10 -6.99 -10.67 -10.36
C ALA A 10 -5.86 -11.66 -10.72
N ALA A 11 -4.59 -11.33 -10.45
CA ALA A 11 -3.51 -12.31 -10.63
C ALA A 11 -3.73 -13.50 -9.67
N ALA A 12 -4.37 -14.54 -10.18
CA ALA A 12 -4.41 -15.85 -9.56
C ALA A 12 -2.95 -16.32 -9.47
N ALA A 13 -2.46 -16.44 -8.23
CA ALA A 13 -1.20 -17.10 -7.96
C ALA A 13 -1.34 -18.59 -8.28
N THR A 14 -1.22 -18.96 -9.55
CA THR A 14 -0.91 -20.33 -9.96
C THR A 14 0.58 -20.38 -10.21
N GLY A 15 1.31 -20.97 -9.28
CA GLY A 15 2.73 -21.24 -9.45
C GLY A 15 2.96 -22.31 -10.50
N ASP A 16 4.04 -22.16 -11.25
CA ASP A 16 4.97 -23.24 -11.54
C ASP A 16 6.36 -22.65 -11.80
N ALA A 17 7.37 -23.33 -11.25
CA ALA A 17 8.76 -22.92 -11.28
C ALA A 17 9.40 -23.19 -12.65
N GLN A 18 10.24 -22.27 -13.12
CA GLN A 18 11.36 -22.64 -13.98
C GLN A 18 12.56 -21.73 -13.71
N ALA A 19 13.61 -22.36 -13.16
CA ALA A 19 14.94 -21.77 -13.02
C ALA A 19 15.57 -21.64 -14.41
N GLY A 20 15.89 -20.40 -14.80
CA GLY A 20 16.70 -20.10 -15.96
C GLY A 20 17.97 -19.37 -15.52
N ASP A 21 19.07 -20.12 -15.44
CA ASP A 21 20.43 -19.59 -15.30
C ASP A 21 20.75 -18.66 -16.47
N THR A 22 21.14 -17.42 -16.19
CA THR A 22 22.01 -16.66 -17.11
C THR A 22 22.95 -15.76 -16.31
N SER A 23 24.17 -16.28 -16.19
CA SER A 23 25.39 -15.58 -15.81
C SER A 23 25.72 -14.47 -16.81
N VAL A 24 25.98 -13.25 -16.32
CA VAL A 24 26.83 -12.29 -17.03
C VAL A 24 27.74 -11.58 -16.02
N ALA A 25 29.02 -11.54 -16.37
CA ALA A 25 30.16 -11.31 -15.52
C ALA A 25 30.45 -9.84 -15.15
N SER A 26 31.19 -9.74 -14.05
CA SER A 26 32.01 -8.64 -13.51
C SER A 26 32.53 -7.56 -14.47
N ALA A 27 32.56 -6.33 -13.95
CA ALA A 27 33.72 -5.45 -14.08
C ALA A 27 33.94 -4.70 -12.75
N ALA A 28 35.07 -5.00 -12.11
CA ALA A 28 35.60 -4.27 -10.97
C ALA A 28 36.44 -3.08 -11.47
N SER A 29 36.45 -1.98 -10.72
CA SER A 29 37.58 -1.05 -10.68
C SER A 29 37.62 -0.36 -9.33
N ALA A 30 38.81 -0.37 -8.74
CA ALA A 30 39.11 0.00 -7.37
C ALA A 30 39.80 1.37 -7.27
N SER A 31 39.53 2.03 -6.14
CA SER A 31 40.44 2.85 -5.32
C SER A 31 41.04 4.15 -5.85
N GLY A 32 40.73 5.23 -5.13
CA GLY A 32 41.54 6.46 -5.02
C GLY A 32 41.19 7.21 -3.73
N THR A 33 42.16 7.36 -2.83
CA THR A 33 42.03 7.82 -1.44
C THR A 33 42.23 9.33 -1.28
N SER A 34 41.51 9.92 -0.30
CA SER A 34 41.93 11.01 0.60
C SER A 34 41.91 12.47 0.13
N THR A 35 41.11 13.33 0.79
CA THR A 35 41.63 14.42 1.64
C THR A 35 40.55 15.06 2.53
N LYS A 36 40.94 15.38 3.77
CA LYS A 36 40.22 16.12 4.82
C LYS A 36 39.94 17.57 4.41
N GLY A 37 38.82 18.12 4.91
CA GLY A 37 38.57 19.57 4.93
C GLY A 37 37.28 19.95 5.64
N THR A 38 37.35 20.13 6.96
CA THR A 38 36.29 20.61 7.86
C THR A 38 35.85 22.04 7.50
N THR A 39 34.56 22.27 7.29
CA THR A 39 33.90 23.50 7.74
C THR A 39 32.50 23.18 8.26
N THR A 40 32.33 23.53 9.52
CA THR A 40 31.11 23.49 10.31
C THR A 40 30.05 24.42 9.74
N ASN A 41 28.86 23.90 9.47
CA ASN A 41 27.61 24.66 9.66
C ASN A 41 26.60 23.72 10.32
N ALA A 42 26.63 23.75 11.66
CA ALA A 42 25.55 23.26 12.49
C ALA A 42 24.34 24.19 12.27
N ALA A 43 23.46 23.82 11.35
CA ALA A 43 22.09 24.32 11.34
C ALA A 43 21.33 23.55 12.43
N ALA A 44 21.19 24.20 13.57
CA ALA A 44 20.38 23.75 14.68
C ALA A 44 18.89 23.73 14.30
N ALA A 45 18.26 22.56 14.47
CA ALA A 45 16.86 22.30 14.86
C ALA A 45 15.71 22.88 13.98
N PRO A 46 14.63 22.09 13.81
CA PRO A 46 13.64 22.07 14.89
C PRO A 46 13.46 20.68 15.52
N SER A 47 14.30 20.36 16.51
CA SER A 47 14.13 19.24 17.45
C SER A 47 13.12 19.54 18.58
N SER A 48 12.27 20.55 18.44
CA SER A 48 11.34 20.98 19.49
C SER A 48 10.05 20.16 19.58
N LEU A 49 9.81 19.23 18.65
CA LEU A 49 8.61 18.37 18.68
C LEU A 49 8.84 17.05 19.40
N ALA A 50 10.03 16.47 19.30
CA ALA A 50 10.36 15.18 19.93
C ALA A 50 10.51 15.26 21.46
N SER A 51 10.63 16.46 22.03
CA SER A 51 10.96 16.65 23.45
C SER A 51 9.76 16.53 24.40
N SER A 52 8.52 16.67 23.90
CA SER A 52 7.29 16.57 24.72
C SER A 52 6.48 15.31 24.48
N MET A 53 7.01 14.37 23.70
CA MET A 53 6.29 13.18 23.26
C MET A 53 6.64 11.96 24.12
N ASP A 54 5.62 11.20 24.51
CA ASP A 54 5.81 9.92 25.20
C ASP A 54 6.50 8.88 24.28
N ALA A 55 6.98 7.78 24.85
CA ALA A 55 7.71 6.76 24.08
C ALA A 55 6.85 6.10 22.98
N GLU A 56 5.53 6.04 23.16
CA GLU A 56 4.60 5.45 22.19
C GLU A 56 4.40 6.39 20.99
N GLN A 57 4.27 7.69 21.25
CA GLN A 57 4.26 8.74 20.24
C GLN A 57 5.56 8.77 19.46
N LYS A 58 6.71 8.56 20.12
CA LYS A 58 8.02 8.48 19.45
C LYS A 58 8.15 7.26 18.54
N THR A 59 7.64 6.09 18.93
CA THR A 59 7.64 4.91 18.05
C THR A 59 6.72 5.11 16.83
N LEU A 60 5.52 5.65 17.05
CA LEU A 60 4.59 5.97 15.97
C LEU A 60 5.18 7.01 15.00
N LEU A 61 5.82 8.05 15.53
CA LEU A 61 6.50 9.08 14.74
C LEU A 61 7.77 8.58 14.06
N SER A 62 8.56 7.69 14.67
CA SER A 62 9.75 7.11 14.00
C SER A 62 9.40 6.29 12.75
N THR A 63 8.16 5.79 12.68
CA THR A 63 7.65 5.12 11.47
C THR A 63 7.35 6.15 10.37
N LEU A 64 7.08 7.41 10.74
CA LEU A 64 6.77 8.53 9.87
C LEU A 64 7.97 9.47 9.63
N GLU A 65 9.08 9.32 10.37
CA GLU A 65 10.31 10.12 10.22
C GLU A 65 10.96 9.93 8.84
N ASN A 66 10.65 8.85 8.12
CA ASN A 66 11.08 8.65 6.73
C ASN A 66 10.20 9.39 5.71
N ILE A 67 9.13 10.05 6.15
CA ILE A 67 8.27 10.87 5.32
C ILE A 67 8.67 12.33 5.58
N ASP A 68 9.03 13.07 4.54
CA ASP A 68 9.46 14.48 4.61
C ASP A 68 8.29 15.45 4.92
N LEU A 69 7.41 15.07 5.85
CA LEU A 69 6.26 15.85 6.29
C LEU A 69 6.66 17.05 7.15
N GLY A 70 7.89 17.05 7.68
CA GLY A 70 8.39 18.08 8.60
C GLY A 70 8.76 19.41 7.93
N GLN A 71 8.96 19.44 6.61
CA GLN A 71 9.29 20.67 5.88
C GLN A 71 8.06 21.54 5.58
N ASP A 72 6.87 20.95 5.53
CA ASP A 72 5.61 21.66 5.35
C ASP A 72 4.93 21.87 6.72
N PRO A 73 4.87 23.11 7.24
CA PRO A 73 4.29 23.37 8.56
C PRO A 73 2.81 22.98 8.65
N ALA A 74 2.05 23.03 7.54
CA ALA A 74 0.65 22.63 7.54
C ALA A 74 0.49 21.11 7.71
N LYS A 75 1.29 20.31 6.99
CA LYS A 75 1.32 18.85 7.15
C LYS A 75 1.81 18.44 8.54
N ALA A 76 2.80 19.15 9.09
CA ALA A 76 3.29 18.91 10.43
C ALA A 76 2.20 19.11 11.50
N GLU A 77 1.35 20.13 11.37
CA GLU A 77 0.23 20.33 12.30
C GLU A 77 -0.83 19.23 12.19
N VAL A 78 -1.19 18.82 10.97
CA VAL A 78 -2.08 17.69 10.72
C VAL A 78 -1.56 16.42 11.41
N LEU A 79 -0.27 16.12 11.22
CA LEU A 79 0.37 14.96 11.85
C LEU A 79 0.36 15.03 13.38
N LYS A 80 0.71 16.18 13.96
CA LYS A 80 0.69 16.37 15.42
C LYS A 80 -0.71 16.17 15.99
N HIS A 81 -1.73 16.69 15.30
CA HIS A 81 -3.12 16.53 15.71
C HIS A 81 -3.52 15.04 15.69
N TRP A 82 -3.19 14.34 14.62
CA TRP A 82 -3.48 12.91 14.48
C TRP A 82 -2.76 12.05 15.53
N VAL A 83 -1.46 12.25 15.73
CA VAL A 83 -0.68 11.52 16.75
C VAL A 83 -1.28 11.70 18.14
N ARG A 84 -1.68 12.93 18.50
CA ARG A 84 -2.35 13.23 19.77
C ARG A 84 -3.69 12.51 19.87
N ARG A 85 -4.52 12.56 18.82
CA ARG A 85 -5.83 11.90 18.79
C ARG A 85 -5.69 10.38 18.99
N VAL A 86 -4.68 9.76 18.37
CA VAL A 86 -4.38 8.33 18.52
C VAL A 86 -3.88 7.98 19.93
N SER A 87 -2.97 8.78 20.51
CA SER A 87 -2.39 8.49 21.84
C SER A 87 -3.36 8.76 22.99
N GLU A 88 -4.30 9.70 22.82
CA GLU A 88 -5.32 10.01 23.83
C GLU A 88 -6.51 9.05 23.77
N ASP A 89 -6.70 8.31 22.67
CA ASP A 89 -7.75 7.30 22.56
C ASP A 89 -7.36 6.01 23.32
N ARG A 90 -8.15 5.69 24.35
CA ARG A 90 -7.90 4.55 25.24
C ARG A 90 -8.02 3.20 24.56
N ASP A 91 -8.93 3.06 23.61
CA ASP A 91 -9.17 1.79 22.94
C ASP A 91 -8.04 1.52 21.95
N ILE A 92 -7.70 2.54 21.14
CA ILE A 92 -6.58 2.45 20.20
C ILE A 92 -5.27 2.21 20.95
N SER A 93 -5.00 2.95 22.03
CA SER A 93 -3.79 2.77 22.83
C SER A 93 -3.68 1.36 23.42
N ARG A 94 -4.78 0.79 23.92
CA ARG A 94 -4.80 -0.59 24.42
C ARG A 94 -4.52 -1.58 23.29
N MET A 95 -5.21 -1.44 22.17
CA MET A 95 -5.01 -2.29 21.00
C MET A 95 -3.56 -2.23 20.53
N LEU A 96 -2.95 -1.04 20.40
CA LEU A 96 -1.56 -0.91 19.97
C LEU A 96 -0.58 -1.59 20.96
N LYS A 97 -0.81 -1.46 22.28
CA LYS A 97 -0.05 -2.17 23.32
C LYS A 97 -0.16 -3.69 23.19
N ASP A 98 -1.38 -4.20 23.02
CA ASP A 98 -1.65 -5.63 22.86
C ASP A 98 -1.06 -6.22 21.57
N ASN A 99 -0.76 -5.35 20.60
CA ASN A 99 -0.15 -5.70 19.33
C ASN A 99 1.35 -5.32 19.25
N ALA A 100 1.93 -4.76 20.30
CA ALA A 100 3.34 -4.39 20.34
C ALA A 100 4.23 -5.64 20.21
N GLY A 101 5.25 -5.57 19.36
CA GLY A 101 6.19 -6.68 19.13
C GLY A 101 5.67 -7.81 18.23
N LYS A 102 4.46 -7.69 17.66
CA LYS A 102 3.98 -8.63 16.64
C LYS A 102 4.83 -8.55 15.36
N PRO A 103 4.99 -9.68 14.65
CA PRO A 103 5.76 -9.69 13.39
C PRO A 103 5.08 -8.80 12.34
N PRO A 104 5.84 -8.22 11.39
CA PRO A 104 5.30 -7.28 10.40
C PRO A 104 4.05 -7.75 9.65
N PHE A 105 3.94 -9.05 9.35
CA PHE A 105 2.77 -9.64 8.70
C PHE A 105 1.51 -9.59 9.58
N ALA A 106 1.64 -9.84 10.88
CA ALA A 106 0.51 -9.74 11.80
C ALA A 106 0.05 -8.28 11.93
N THR A 107 0.99 -7.34 11.88
CA THR A 107 0.69 -5.90 11.84
C THR A 107 -0.02 -5.50 10.55
N ALA A 108 0.40 -6.01 9.38
CA ALA A 108 -0.24 -5.74 8.10
C ALA A 108 -1.71 -6.23 8.05
N SER A 109 -2.00 -7.40 8.62
CA SER A 109 -3.37 -7.91 8.71
C SER A 109 -4.31 -7.01 9.51
N ILE A 110 -3.81 -6.34 10.56
CA ILE A 110 -4.62 -5.39 11.35
C ILE A 110 -5.10 -4.24 10.48
N TYR A 111 -4.22 -3.68 9.63
CA TYR A 111 -4.60 -2.60 8.73
C TYR A 111 -5.62 -3.05 7.69
N ILE A 112 -5.45 -4.24 7.11
CA ILE A 112 -6.40 -4.75 6.12
C ILE A 112 -7.76 -5.05 6.75
N ASP A 113 -7.77 -5.67 7.93
CA ASP A 113 -9.01 -5.88 8.65
C ASP A 113 -9.65 -4.54 9.03
N GLY A 114 -8.86 -3.55 9.44
CA GLY A 114 -9.34 -2.19 9.69
C GLY A 114 -10.01 -1.54 8.47
N MET A 115 -9.45 -1.71 7.26
CA MET A 115 -10.07 -1.22 6.02
C MET A 115 -11.43 -1.88 5.75
N LEU A 116 -11.61 -3.12 6.19
CA LEU A 116 -12.89 -3.82 6.06
C LEU A 116 -13.89 -3.49 7.18
N ARG A 117 -13.47 -2.80 8.25
CA ARG A 117 -14.34 -2.41 9.38
C ARG A 117 -14.90 -1.00 9.28
N ILE A 118 -14.30 -0.14 8.46
CA ILE A 118 -14.79 1.22 8.18
C ILE A 118 -16.03 1.20 7.27
N THR A 119 -16.65 2.36 7.07
CA THR A 119 -17.83 2.53 6.23
C THR A 119 -17.50 2.45 4.72
N PRO A 120 -18.50 2.22 3.85
CA PRO A 120 -18.29 2.26 2.39
C PRO A 120 -17.70 3.58 1.88
N ASP A 121 -18.16 4.71 2.44
CA ASP A 121 -17.69 6.05 2.06
C ASP A 121 -16.21 6.24 2.43
N GLU A 122 -15.81 5.82 3.63
CA GLU A 122 -14.40 5.87 4.08
C GLU A 122 -13.51 4.95 3.24
N ARG A 123 -13.97 3.74 2.90
CA ARG A 123 -13.24 2.85 1.97
C ARG A 123 -13.02 3.50 0.62
N THR A 124 -14.06 4.12 0.06
CA THR A 124 -13.99 4.84 -1.21
C THR A 124 -13.02 6.03 -1.11
N ALA A 125 -13.09 6.80 -0.03
CA ALA A 125 -12.19 7.92 0.22
C ALA A 125 -10.73 7.46 0.29
N LEU A 126 -10.45 6.40 1.05
CA LEU A 126 -9.11 5.82 1.15
C LEU A 126 -8.59 5.36 -0.21
N PHE A 127 -9.45 4.72 -1.01
CA PHE A 127 -9.10 4.28 -2.35
C PHE A 127 -8.80 5.46 -3.28
N ALA A 128 -9.63 6.52 -3.25
CA ALA A 128 -9.42 7.73 -4.04
C ALA A 128 -8.11 8.42 -3.69
N LEU A 129 -7.84 8.63 -2.39
CA LEU A 129 -6.59 9.21 -1.90
C LEU A 129 -5.37 8.37 -2.34
N SER A 130 -5.49 7.04 -2.30
CA SER A 130 -4.43 6.15 -2.81
C SER A 130 -4.24 6.32 -4.30
N ALA A 131 -5.32 6.35 -5.09
CA ALA A 131 -5.24 6.53 -6.53
C ALA A 131 -4.55 7.84 -6.93
N ASP A 132 -4.91 8.95 -6.27
CA ASP A 132 -4.34 10.27 -6.54
C ASP A 132 -2.87 10.34 -6.12
N ALA A 133 -2.53 9.81 -4.94
CA ALA A 133 -1.16 9.78 -4.45
C ALA A 133 -0.23 8.94 -5.36
N HIS A 134 -0.74 7.83 -5.92
CA HIS A 134 0.00 7.02 -6.90
C HIS A 134 0.13 7.71 -8.26
N ALA A 135 -0.86 8.51 -8.67
CA ALA A 135 -0.77 9.31 -9.89
C ALA A 135 0.30 10.43 -9.78
N ALA A 136 0.52 10.94 -8.57
CA ALA A 136 1.53 11.97 -8.30
C ALA A 136 2.95 11.43 -8.08
N ALA A 137 3.10 10.15 -7.71
CA ALA A 137 4.41 9.55 -7.45
C ALA A 137 5.20 9.26 -8.75
N PRO A 138 6.56 9.29 -8.73
CA PRO A 138 7.37 8.82 -9.85
C PRO A 138 6.99 7.40 -10.26
N LYS A 139 7.23 7.02 -11.53
CA LYS A 139 6.80 5.81 -12.29
C LYS A 139 6.95 4.41 -11.64
N THR A 140 7.26 4.29 -10.36
CA THR A 140 7.33 3.03 -9.64
C THR A 140 5.94 2.59 -9.17
N CYS A 141 5.10 2.15 -10.10
CA CYS A 141 3.86 1.45 -9.75
C CYS A 141 4.21 0.01 -9.37
N VAL A 142 4.54 -0.18 -8.09
CA VAL A 142 4.84 -1.49 -7.52
C VAL A 142 3.53 -2.13 -7.07
N PRO A 143 3.19 -3.36 -7.50
CA PRO A 143 1.92 -4.01 -7.17
C PRO A 143 1.64 -4.20 -5.67
N VAL A 144 2.69 -4.20 -4.83
CA VAL A 144 2.58 -4.36 -3.37
C VAL A 144 2.35 -3.01 -2.66
N ALA A 145 2.63 -1.89 -3.32
CA ALA A 145 2.52 -0.53 -2.76
C ALA A 145 1.10 0.06 -2.85
N GLN A 146 0.11 -0.68 -3.34
CA GLN A 146 -1.28 -0.23 -3.50
C GLN A 146 -1.90 0.27 -2.19
N MET A 147 -1.39 -0.21 -1.06
CA MET A 147 -1.70 0.37 0.23
C MET A 147 -0.82 1.60 0.43
N ILE A 148 -1.45 2.75 0.40
CA ILE A 148 -0.86 4.07 0.62
C ILE A 148 0.04 4.13 1.88
N PHE A 149 -0.30 3.36 2.90
CA PHE A 149 0.47 3.17 4.13
C PHE A 149 1.89 2.61 3.91
N ALA A 150 2.09 1.85 2.84
CA ALA A 150 3.37 1.24 2.49
C ALA A 150 4.24 2.13 1.59
N ASN A 151 3.71 3.28 1.13
CA ASN A 151 4.38 4.18 0.20
C ASN A 151 4.54 5.58 0.80
N SER A 152 5.64 5.78 1.55
CA SER A 152 5.99 7.07 2.16
C SER A 152 6.05 8.21 1.14
N THR A 153 6.54 7.95 -0.07
CA THR A 153 6.60 8.94 -1.15
C THR A 153 5.21 9.40 -1.56
N ALA A 154 4.25 8.47 -1.68
CA ALA A 154 2.86 8.79 -2.02
C ALA A 154 2.19 9.64 -0.92
N VAL A 155 2.39 9.30 0.35
CA VAL A 155 1.90 10.09 1.49
C VAL A 155 2.55 11.48 1.51
N GLY A 156 3.85 11.57 1.24
CA GLY A 156 4.56 12.85 1.17
C GLY A 156 4.04 13.79 0.08
N ALA A 157 3.53 13.24 -1.04
CA ALA A 157 3.03 14.01 -2.18
C ALA A 157 1.63 14.62 -1.97
N MET A 158 0.88 14.18 -0.97
CA MET A 158 -0.47 14.70 -0.67
C MET A 158 -0.48 16.19 -0.34
N SER A 159 -1.61 16.88 -0.53
CA SER A 159 -1.82 18.18 0.12
C SER A 159 -2.02 18.01 1.63
N ALA A 160 -1.91 19.08 2.42
CA ALA A 160 -2.23 19.01 3.85
C ALA A 160 -3.70 18.63 4.11
N ALA A 161 -4.62 19.01 3.22
CA ALA A 161 -6.02 18.64 3.32
C ALA A 161 -6.24 17.14 3.06
N ASP A 162 -5.66 16.60 1.98
CA ASP A 162 -5.75 15.18 1.64
C ASP A 162 -5.08 14.31 2.71
N LEU A 163 -3.97 14.79 3.27
CA LEU A 163 -3.28 14.14 4.38
C LEU A 163 -4.16 14.11 5.65
N GLY A 164 -4.90 15.18 5.92
CA GLY A 164 -5.88 15.24 7.02
C GLY A 164 -6.99 14.21 6.83
N GLN A 165 -7.61 14.19 5.64
CA GLN A 165 -8.66 13.22 5.31
C GLN A 165 -8.13 11.78 5.38
N PHE A 166 -6.93 11.53 4.87
CA PHE A 166 -6.26 10.25 4.99
C PHE A 166 -6.17 9.83 6.46
N PHE A 167 -5.58 10.68 7.32
CA PHE A 167 -5.40 10.40 8.73
C PHE A 167 -6.70 10.24 9.53
N ASP A 168 -7.77 10.94 9.14
CA ASP A 168 -9.10 10.70 9.70
C ASP A 168 -9.57 9.28 9.41
N VAL A 169 -9.48 8.82 8.16
CA VAL A 169 -9.82 7.43 7.81
C VAL A 169 -8.92 6.43 8.54
N VAL A 170 -7.61 6.70 8.66
CA VAL A 170 -6.70 5.84 9.44
C VAL A 170 -7.14 5.75 10.90
N TYR A 171 -7.49 6.87 11.51
CA TYR A 171 -7.97 6.88 12.88
C TYR A 171 -9.23 6.03 13.02
N ASP A 172 -10.20 6.17 12.11
CA ASP A 172 -11.43 5.39 12.16
C ASP A 172 -11.15 3.90 11.95
N MET A 173 -10.27 3.53 11.02
CA MET A 173 -9.79 2.14 10.89
C MET A 173 -9.23 1.57 12.20
N LEU A 174 -8.38 2.33 12.88
CA LEU A 174 -7.79 1.93 14.16
C LEU A 174 -8.87 1.84 15.25
N LYS A 175 -9.79 2.81 15.30
CA LYS A 175 -10.86 2.86 16.29
C LYS A 175 -11.82 1.68 16.13
N GLN A 176 -12.32 1.45 14.93
CA GLN A 176 -13.24 0.34 14.62
C GLN A 176 -12.58 -1.02 14.88
N SER A 177 -11.26 -1.14 14.64
CA SER A 177 -10.49 -2.33 14.98
C SER A 177 -10.36 -2.52 16.50
N ALA A 178 -10.09 -1.44 17.24
CA ALA A 178 -9.90 -1.50 18.69
C ALA A 178 -11.17 -1.89 19.46
N ILE A 179 -12.35 -1.56 18.92
CA ILE A 179 -13.66 -1.93 19.50
C ILE A 179 -14.29 -3.16 18.81
N ASP A 180 -13.53 -3.84 17.96
CA ASP A 180 -13.89 -5.08 17.26
C ASP A 180 -15.20 -5.00 16.43
N VAL A 181 -15.40 -3.92 15.69
CA VAL A 181 -16.55 -3.78 14.77
C VAL A 181 -16.51 -4.82 13.65
N PRO A 182 -17.60 -5.55 13.33
CA PRO A 182 -17.55 -6.62 12.35
C PRO A 182 -16.92 -6.24 11.00
N ILE A 183 -16.10 -7.15 10.47
CA ILE A 183 -15.49 -7.04 9.15
C ILE A 183 -16.58 -7.16 8.07
N ALA A 184 -16.62 -6.21 7.14
CA ALA A 184 -17.47 -6.29 5.96
C ALA A 184 -17.06 -7.48 5.09
N THR A 185 -18.04 -8.27 4.66
CA THR A 185 -17.85 -9.42 3.78
C THR A 185 -18.85 -9.34 2.64
N ILE A 186 -18.51 -9.99 1.52
CA ILE A 186 -19.38 -10.07 0.34
C ILE A 186 -19.65 -11.52 -0.03
N THR A 187 -20.84 -11.75 -0.56
CA THR A 187 -21.20 -13.03 -1.17
C THR A 187 -20.46 -13.23 -2.50
N PRO A 188 -20.34 -14.49 -3.00
CA PRO A 188 -19.79 -14.74 -4.33
C PRO A 188 -20.54 -14.00 -5.44
N GLU A 189 -21.87 -13.83 -5.31
CA GLU A 189 -22.69 -13.09 -6.27
C GLU A 189 -22.36 -11.60 -6.26
N GLN A 190 -22.29 -10.97 -5.08
CA GLN A 190 -21.90 -9.56 -4.94
C GLN A 190 -20.50 -9.30 -5.50
N ARG A 191 -19.55 -10.22 -5.25
CA ARG A 191 -18.21 -10.16 -5.83
C ARG A 191 -18.25 -10.17 -7.36
N ALA A 192 -19.02 -11.09 -7.95
CA ALA A 192 -19.16 -11.18 -9.40
C ALA A 192 -19.80 -9.93 -9.99
N GLN A 193 -20.84 -9.39 -9.35
CA GLN A 193 -21.53 -8.17 -9.77
C GLN A 193 -20.62 -6.94 -9.67
N GLY A 194 -19.88 -6.80 -8.56
CA GLY A 194 -18.89 -5.73 -8.38
C GLY A 194 -17.81 -5.76 -9.47
N GLN A 195 -17.21 -6.93 -9.70
CA GLN A 195 -16.20 -7.10 -10.76
C GLN A 195 -16.75 -6.81 -12.15
N GLN A 196 -17.97 -7.26 -12.44
CA GLN A 196 -18.63 -7.01 -13.73
C GLN A 196 -18.84 -5.51 -13.94
N ALA A 197 -19.32 -4.78 -12.94
CA ALA A 197 -19.56 -3.34 -13.03
C ALA A 197 -18.25 -2.58 -13.28
N VAL A 198 -17.19 -2.89 -12.53
CA VAL A 198 -15.85 -2.29 -12.75
C VAL A 198 -15.35 -2.58 -14.17
N ASN A 199 -15.51 -3.81 -14.66
CA ASN A 199 -15.09 -4.18 -16.02
C ASN A 199 -15.86 -3.41 -17.10
N GLN A 200 -17.15 -3.14 -16.91
CA GLN A 200 -17.95 -2.34 -17.83
C GLN A 200 -17.40 -0.90 -17.91
N HIS A 201 -17.12 -0.28 -16.76
CA HIS A 201 -16.52 1.06 -16.73
C HIS A 201 -15.10 1.09 -17.31
N ALA A 202 -14.28 0.06 -17.07
CA ALA A 202 -12.97 -0.06 -17.69
C ALA A 202 -13.06 -0.14 -19.23
N GLN A 203 -14.01 -0.93 -19.76
CA GLN A 203 -14.25 -1.01 -21.20
C GLN A 203 -14.68 0.33 -21.79
N ASP A 204 -15.52 1.09 -21.09
CA ASP A 204 -15.95 2.40 -21.55
C ASP A 204 -14.81 3.43 -21.52
N LEU A 205 -13.92 3.37 -20.53
CA LEU A 205 -12.69 4.18 -20.52
C LEU A 205 -11.78 3.84 -21.70
N LEU A 206 -11.56 2.55 -21.97
CA LEU A 206 -10.71 2.08 -23.07
C LEU A 206 -11.24 2.49 -24.45
N LYS A 207 -12.56 2.46 -24.67
CA LYS A 207 -13.17 2.94 -25.93
C LYS A 207 -12.88 4.41 -26.20
N ASN A 208 -12.74 5.20 -25.14
CA ASN A 208 -12.50 6.64 -25.21
C ASN A 208 -11.01 7.01 -25.17
N ASP A 209 -10.11 6.02 -24.98
CA ASP A 209 -8.65 6.20 -24.96
C ASP A 209 -7.95 5.08 -25.74
N PRO A 210 -8.05 5.10 -27.09
CA PRO A 210 -7.51 4.03 -27.93
C PRO A 210 -5.97 3.93 -27.87
N GLN A 211 -5.27 5.01 -27.53
CA GLN A 211 -3.81 4.98 -27.40
C GLN A 211 -3.38 4.21 -26.13
N SER A 212 -4.07 4.42 -25.01
CA SER A 212 -3.84 3.63 -23.81
C SER A 212 -4.31 2.19 -23.96
N ALA A 213 -5.33 1.95 -24.80
CA ALA A 213 -5.90 0.63 -24.99
C ALA A 213 -4.91 -0.40 -25.53
N ASP A 214 -4.04 -0.02 -26.48
CA ASP A 214 -3.02 -0.93 -27.03
C ASP A 214 -1.97 -1.32 -25.98
N ALA A 215 -1.52 -0.35 -25.17
CA ALA A 215 -0.56 -0.59 -24.09
C ALA A 215 -1.16 -1.47 -22.98
N ILE A 216 -2.43 -1.25 -22.64
CA ILE A 216 -3.17 -2.06 -21.66
C ILE A 216 -3.43 -3.47 -22.19
N ALA A 217 -3.80 -3.62 -23.47
CA ALA A 217 -4.03 -4.91 -24.09
C ALA A 217 -2.76 -5.78 -24.10
N LEU A 218 -1.61 -5.19 -24.43
CA LEU A 218 -0.33 -5.90 -24.41
C LEU A 218 0.01 -6.43 -23.01
N ALA A 219 -0.18 -5.59 -21.99
CA ALA A 219 0.11 -5.96 -20.62
C ALA A 219 -0.96 -6.85 -19.97
N ALA A 220 -2.17 -6.95 -20.54
CA ALA A 220 -3.18 -7.93 -20.13
C ALA A 220 -2.87 -9.35 -20.64
N VAL A 221 -2.17 -9.48 -21.78
CA VAL A 221 -1.76 -10.77 -22.34
C VAL A 221 -0.58 -11.36 -21.56
N ASP A 222 0.39 -10.53 -21.21
CA ASP A 222 1.55 -10.94 -20.42
C ASP A 222 1.88 -9.88 -19.34
N PRO A 223 1.25 -9.98 -18.16
CA PRO A 223 1.48 -9.02 -17.08
C PRO A 223 2.90 -9.09 -16.50
N TYR A 224 3.63 -10.19 -16.74
CA TYR A 224 4.99 -10.37 -16.23
C TYR A 224 6.03 -9.68 -17.11
N SER A 225 5.81 -9.62 -18.44
CA SER A 225 6.65 -8.84 -19.34
C SER A 225 6.24 -7.37 -19.50
N ALA A 226 5.11 -6.97 -18.90
CA ALA A 226 4.64 -5.59 -18.93
C ALA A 226 5.71 -4.61 -18.38
N THR A 227 5.97 -3.53 -19.13
CA THR A 227 6.87 -2.46 -18.69
C THR A 227 6.32 -1.78 -17.42
N PRO A 228 7.18 -1.16 -16.58
CA PRO A 228 6.73 -0.38 -15.44
C PRO A 228 5.67 0.67 -15.81
N GLU A 229 5.84 1.37 -16.95
CA GLU A 229 4.87 2.32 -17.48
C GLU A 229 3.52 1.67 -17.79
N SER A 230 3.52 0.50 -18.43
CA SER A 230 2.28 -0.21 -18.77
C SER A 230 1.55 -0.63 -17.50
N ARG A 231 2.28 -1.10 -16.47
CA ARG A 231 1.70 -1.43 -15.17
C ARG A 231 1.09 -0.21 -14.49
N CYS A 232 1.77 0.94 -14.52
CA CYS A 232 1.21 2.20 -14.02
C CYS A 232 -0.07 2.59 -14.75
N LEU A 233 -0.07 2.50 -16.08
CA LEU A 233 -1.22 2.85 -16.90
C LEU A 233 -2.43 1.97 -16.59
N ILE A 234 -2.21 0.65 -16.49
CA ILE A 234 -3.29 -0.28 -16.13
C ILE A 234 -3.83 0.00 -14.73
N GLN A 235 -2.95 0.25 -13.76
CA GLN A 235 -3.36 0.58 -12.39
C GLN A 235 -4.19 1.88 -12.38
N ALA A 236 -3.72 2.93 -13.05
CA ALA A 236 -4.44 4.20 -13.14
C ALA A 236 -5.81 4.03 -13.80
N MET A 237 -5.89 3.24 -14.89
CA MET A 237 -7.16 2.92 -15.54
C MET A 237 -8.08 2.10 -14.63
N GLY A 238 -7.55 1.10 -13.92
CA GLY A 238 -8.30 0.30 -12.94
C GLY A 238 -8.87 1.14 -11.81
N ASN A 239 -8.07 2.05 -11.25
CA ASN A 239 -8.50 2.97 -10.21
C ASN A 239 -9.62 3.89 -10.71
N ARG A 240 -9.48 4.45 -11.92
CA ARG A 240 -10.53 5.28 -12.54
C ARG A 240 -11.81 4.50 -12.80
N ALA A 241 -11.71 3.26 -13.28
CA ALA A 241 -12.86 2.39 -13.51
C ALA A 241 -13.60 2.07 -12.21
N LEU A 242 -12.85 1.73 -11.14
CA LEU A 242 -13.42 1.47 -9.82
C LEU A 242 -14.13 2.71 -9.27
N LEU A 243 -13.48 3.87 -9.29
CA LEU A 243 -14.07 5.13 -8.80
C LEU A 243 -15.25 5.61 -9.65
N ALA A 244 -15.32 5.25 -10.94
CA ALA A 244 -16.47 5.54 -11.79
C ALA A 244 -17.66 4.58 -11.58
N THR A 245 -17.42 3.41 -10.96
CA THR A 245 -18.46 2.41 -10.70
C THR A 245 -19.46 2.93 -9.66
N PRO A 246 -20.78 2.81 -9.84
CA PRO A 246 -21.76 3.25 -8.85
C PRO A 246 -21.84 2.33 -7.62
N GLU A 247 -22.33 2.87 -6.50
CA GLU A 247 -22.71 2.06 -5.34
C GLU A 247 -23.93 1.18 -5.64
N PRO A 248 -24.04 -0.03 -5.04
CA PRO A 248 -23.10 -0.65 -4.08
C PRO A 248 -21.95 -1.44 -4.73
N TYR A 249 -21.91 -1.50 -6.07
CA TYR A 249 -20.97 -2.35 -6.81
C TYR A 249 -19.51 -1.95 -6.60
N ARG A 250 -19.25 -0.65 -6.43
CA ARG A 250 -17.93 -0.12 -6.09
C ARG A 250 -17.44 -0.66 -4.75
N ASP A 251 -18.23 -0.53 -3.69
CA ASP A 251 -17.84 -1.03 -2.37
C ASP A 251 -17.58 -2.54 -2.37
N TRP A 252 -18.41 -3.31 -3.08
CA TRP A 252 -18.17 -4.76 -3.22
C TRP A 252 -16.85 -5.08 -3.92
N ALA A 253 -16.49 -4.32 -4.96
CA ALA A 253 -15.21 -4.49 -5.63
C ALA A 253 -14.02 -4.09 -4.74
N ILE A 254 -14.15 -3.02 -3.95
CA ILE A 254 -13.13 -2.62 -2.97
C ILE A 254 -12.93 -3.71 -1.90
N ILE A 255 -14.02 -4.24 -1.32
CA ILE A 255 -13.95 -5.33 -0.33
C ILE A 255 -13.26 -6.56 -0.95
N ALA A 256 -13.64 -6.94 -2.19
CA ALA A 256 -13.02 -8.06 -2.90
C ALA A 256 -11.49 -7.88 -3.05
N GLN A 257 -11.04 -6.65 -3.34
CA GLN A 257 -9.63 -6.33 -3.48
C GLN A 257 -8.89 -6.46 -2.14
N PHE A 258 -9.46 -5.99 -1.04
CA PHE A 258 -8.85 -6.15 0.30
C PHE A 258 -8.80 -7.62 0.74
N GLU A 259 -9.85 -8.40 0.51
CA GLU A 259 -9.86 -9.85 0.76
C GLU A 259 -8.78 -10.58 -0.06
N GLN A 260 -8.57 -10.17 -1.31
CA GLN A 260 -7.51 -10.72 -2.16
C GLN A 260 -6.12 -10.37 -1.62
N ILE A 261 -5.87 -9.11 -1.26
CA ILE A 261 -4.59 -8.67 -0.67
C ILE A 261 -4.30 -9.46 0.61
N LYS A 262 -5.29 -9.64 1.48
CA LYS A 262 -5.18 -10.47 2.69
C LYS A 262 -4.75 -11.89 2.37
N THR A 263 -5.40 -12.50 1.38
CA THR A 263 -5.10 -13.86 0.93
C THR A 263 -3.68 -13.97 0.36
N SER A 264 -3.25 -13.01 -0.46
CA SER A 264 -1.90 -12.95 -1.03
C SER A 264 -0.82 -12.77 0.04
N LEU A 265 -1.04 -11.91 1.05
CA LEU A 265 -0.13 -11.75 2.18
C LEU A 265 0.00 -13.03 3.00
N ALA A 266 -1.12 -13.70 3.27
CA ALA A 266 -1.12 -15.00 3.96
C ALA A 266 -0.27 -16.02 3.17
N ALA A 267 -0.49 -16.14 1.86
CA ALA A 267 0.28 -17.03 1.00
C ALA A 267 1.79 -16.74 1.02
N MET A 268 2.19 -15.47 0.92
CA MET A 268 3.61 -15.07 1.01
C MET A 268 4.23 -15.38 2.37
N SER A 269 3.47 -15.22 3.46
CA SER A 269 3.96 -15.55 4.80
C SER A 269 4.26 -17.05 4.94
N HIS A 270 3.44 -17.92 4.34
CA HIS A 270 3.68 -19.36 4.34
C HIS A 270 4.95 -19.73 3.56
N LEU A 271 5.20 -19.09 2.42
CA LEU A 271 6.41 -19.33 1.61
C LEU A 271 7.69 -18.88 2.33
N GLY A 272 7.67 -17.76 3.05
CA GLY A 272 8.81 -17.29 3.85
C GLY A 272 9.19 -18.23 5.00
N VAL A 273 8.20 -18.89 5.63
CA VAL A 273 8.42 -19.88 6.68
C VAL A 273 9.07 -21.16 6.14
N HIS A 274 8.80 -21.54 4.88
CA HIS A 274 9.44 -22.70 4.25
C HIS A 274 10.87 -22.42 3.77
N ALA A 275 11.19 -21.19 3.36
CA ALA A 275 12.55 -20.80 2.98
C ALA A 275 13.52 -20.68 4.18
N ALA A 276 12.98 -20.42 5.38
CA ALA A 276 13.78 -20.25 6.60
C ALA A 276 14.05 -21.56 7.37
N LYS A 277 13.61 -22.73 6.88
CA LYS A 277 13.95 -24.02 7.51
C LYS A 277 15.42 -24.34 7.19
N PRO A 278 16.36 -24.29 8.15
CA PRO A 278 17.74 -24.64 7.87
C PRO A 278 17.78 -26.09 7.40
N ALA A 279 18.49 -26.33 6.29
CA ALA A 279 18.86 -27.67 5.89
C ALA A 279 19.52 -28.34 7.10
N GLN A 280 18.85 -29.35 7.66
CA GLN A 280 19.44 -30.18 8.71
C GLN A 280 20.71 -30.77 8.10
N SER A 281 21.85 -30.26 8.55
CA SER A 281 23.16 -30.73 8.17
C SER A 281 23.23 -32.22 8.48
N ALA A 282 23.47 -33.02 7.44
CA ALA A 282 23.65 -34.46 7.56
C ALA A 282 24.75 -34.76 8.58
N PRO A 283 24.60 -35.82 9.41
CA PRO A 283 25.61 -36.20 10.38
C PRO A 283 26.89 -36.60 9.65
N GLN A 284 27.98 -35.86 9.91
CA GLN A 284 29.32 -36.26 9.50
C GLN A 284 29.70 -37.53 10.28
N ARG A 285 30.06 -38.58 9.54
CA ARG A 285 30.69 -39.80 10.07
C ARG A 285 32.19 -39.71 9.91
#